data_AF-A0A2J6PDV2-F1
#
_entry.id   AF-A0A2J6PDV2-F1
#
_cell.length_a   1.000
_cell.length_b   1.000
_cell.length_c   1.000
_cell.angle_alpha   90.00
_cell.angle_beta   90.00
_cell.angle_gamma   90.00
#
_symmetry.space_group_name_H-M   'P 1'
#
loop_
_entity.id
_entity.type
_entity.pdbx_description
1 polymer ?
#
loop_
_entity_poly.entity_id
_entity_poly.type
_entity_poly.pdbx_seq_one_letter_code
_entity_poly.pdbx_strand_id
1 'polypeptide(L)' 'MIGNPLYTLRDVPGKGKGLVTIEKIFKGIRILSEKPIIIIPGNEISSERLQISIY' A
#
# COMPACT_ATOMS: atom_id res chain seq x y z
N MET A 1 -12.38 12.06 13.88
CA MET A 1 -13.31 12.42 12.78
C MET A 1 -13.06 11.47 11.63
N ILE A 2 -14.01 10.59 11.34
CA ILE A 2 -13.97 9.78 10.12
C ILE A 2 -14.43 10.72 9.01
N GLY A 3 -13.46 11.37 8.35
CA GLY A 3 -13.73 12.15 7.15
C GLY A 3 -14.27 11.20 6.07
N ASN A 4 -15.12 11.73 5.19
CA ASN A 4 -15.58 10.98 4.02
C ASN A 4 -14.36 10.40 3.27
N PRO A 5 -14.42 9.13 2.83
CA PRO A 5 -13.29 8.52 2.16
C PRO A 5 -13.04 9.21 0.81
N LEU A 6 -11.87 9.83 0.62
CA LEU A 6 -11.48 10.51 -0.63
C LEU A 6 -11.41 9.56 -1.85
N TYR A 7 -11.36 8.26 -1.59
CA TYR A 7 -11.19 7.21 -2.59
C TYR A 7 -12.04 5.99 -2.26
N THR A 8 -12.25 5.13 -3.25
CA THR A 8 -12.96 3.87 -3.13
C THR A 8 -12.24 2.75 -3.88
N LEU A 9 -12.44 1.50 -3.48
CA LEU A 9 -11.87 0.34 -4.16
C LEU A 9 -12.74 -0.02 -5.37
N ARG A 10 -12.15 -0.19 -6.55
CA ARG A 10 -12.85 -0.60 -7.78
C ARG A 10 -12.06 -1.61 -8.58
N ASP A 11 -12.74 -2.44 -9.34
CA ASP A 11 -12.11 -3.19 -10.42
C ASP A 11 -11.75 -2.25 -11.56
N VAL A 12 -10.50 -2.30 -12.00
CA VAL A 12 -9.95 -1.49 -13.08
C VAL A 12 -9.53 -2.44 -14.21
N PRO A 13 -10.10 -2.29 -15.42
CA PRO A 13 -9.77 -3.15 -16.56
C PRO A 13 -8.26 -3.24 -16.82
N GLY A 14 -7.74 -4.46 -16.90
CA GLY A 14 -6.31 -4.72 -17.10
C GLY A 14 -5.40 -4.42 -15.90
N LYS A 15 -5.94 -4.01 -14.74
CA LYS A 15 -5.15 -3.71 -13.52
C LYS A 15 -5.63 -4.41 -12.25
N GLY A 16 -6.79 -5.06 -12.27
CA GLY A 16 -7.37 -5.71 -11.09
C GLY A 16 -8.00 -4.68 -10.13
N LYS A 17 -7.90 -4.90 -8.82
CA LYS A 17 -8.44 -3.96 -7.82
C LYS A 17 -7.55 -2.73 -7.69
N GLY A 18 -8.15 -1.54 -7.78
CA GLY A 18 -7.46 -0.25 -7.62
C GLY A 18 -8.20 0.69 -6.69
N LEU A 19 -7.47 1.65 -6.10
CA LEU A 19 -8.04 2.78 -5.38
C LEU A 19 -8.33 3.91 -6.37
N VAL A 20 -9.59 4.35 -6.42
CA VAL A 20 -10.08 5.36 -7.36
C VAL A 20 -10.66 6.52 -6.57
N THR A 21 -10.25 7.75 -6.88
CA THR A 21 -10.77 8.95 -6.21
C THR A 21 -12.28 9.09 -6.44
N ILE A 22 -13.04 9.50 -5.42
CA ILE A 22 -14.47 9.81 -5.57
C ILE A 22 -14.75 11.30 -5.68
N GLU A 23 -13.74 12.13 -5.42
CA GLU A 23 -13.82 13.59 -5.50
C GLU A 23 -12.50 14.21 -5.98
N LYS A 24 -12.47 15.54 -6.13
CA LYS A 24 -11.27 16.27 -6.56
C LYS A 24 -10.26 16.37 -5.42
N ILE A 25 -9.06 15.83 -5.62
CA ILE A 25 -7.95 15.99 -4.69
C ILE A 25 -7.11 17.19 -5.12
N PHE A 26 -6.99 18.19 -4.24
CA PHE A 26 -6.14 19.35 -4.48
C PHE A 26 -4.67 19.01 -4.26
N LYS A 27 -3.79 19.76 -4.94
CA LYS A 27 -2.34 19.61 -4.81
C LYS A 27 -1.92 19.84 -3.36
N GLY A 28 -0.98 19.01 -2.87
CA GLY A 28 -0.45 19.09 -1.51
C GLY A 28 -1.21 18.26 -0.48
N ILE A 29 -2.31 17.60 -0.85
CA ILE A 29 -3.03 16.68 0.03
C ILE A 29 -2.32 15.32 0.08
N ARG A 30 -2.11 14.80 1.28
CA ARG A 30 -1.64 13.42 1.50
C ARG A 30 -2.80 12.44 1.23
N ILE A 31 -2.67 11.63 0.19
CA ILE A 31 -3.72 10.70 -0.26
C ILE A 31 -3.67 9.39 0.55
N LEU A 32 -2.47 8.84 0.74
CA LEU A 32 -2.25 7.57 1.42
C LEU A 32 -1.06 7.66 2.39
N SER A 33 -1.04 6.72 3.32
CA SER A 33 0.10 6.35 4.14
C SER A 33 0.05 4.86 4.34
N GLU A 34 1.18 4.18 4.18
CA GLU A 34 1.28 2.76 4.45
C GLU A 34 2.38 2.48 5.47
N LYS A 35 2.27 1.30 6.10
CA LYS A 35 3.34 0.70 6.90
C LYS A 35 3.87 -0.49 6.11
N PRO A 36 5.19 -0.76 6.11
CA PRO A 36 5.71 -1.98 5.50
C PRO A 36 5.02 -3.22 6.06
N ILE A 37 4.70 -4.17 5.18
CA ILE A 37 4.17 -5.48 5.57
C ILE A 37 5.28 -6.36 6.13
N ILE A 38 6.48 -6.29 5.53
CA ILE A 38 7.66 -7.04 5.93
C ILE A 38 8.78 -6.06 6.25
N ILE A 39 9.42 -6.25 7.40
CA ILE A 39 10.59 -5.50 7.84
C ILE A 39 11.72 -6.50 7.98
N ILE A 40 12.80 -6.35 7.20
CA ILE A 40 13.99 -7.19 7.33
C ILE A 40 14.91 -6.52 8.37
N PRO A 41 15.18 -7.16 9.52
CA PRO A 41 16.06 -6.59 10.54
C PRO A 41 17.50 -6.49 9.99
N GLY A 42 18.04 -5.28 9.95
CA GLY A 42 19.29 -4.96 9.27
C GLY A 42 20.57 -5.34 10.01
N ASN A 43 20.57 -6.24 11.00
CA ASN A 43 21.81 -6.61 11.72
C ASN A 43 21.82 -7.96 12.46
N GLU A 44 20.89 -8.87 12.18
CA GLU A 44 21.05 -10.26 12.65
C GLU A 44 21.57 -11.12 11.51
N ILE A 45 22.90 -11.20 11.41
CA ILE A 45 23.56 -12.32 10.73
C ILE A 45 23.32 -13.55 11.60
N SER A 46 22.13 -14.12 11.53
CA SER A 46 21.93 -15.55 11.75
C SER A 46 21.68 -16.16 10.37
N SER A 47 22.53 -17.13 10.04
CA SER A 47 22.81 -17.68 8.72
C SER A 47 21.68 -18.49 8.08
N GLU A 48 20.42 -18.23 8.41
CA GLU A 48 19.28 -18.87 7.77
C GLU A 48 18.62 -17.88 6.83
N ARG A 49 19.08 -17.90 5.58
CA ARG A 49 18.51 -17.17 4.46
C ARG A 49 17.00 -17.39 4.44
N LEU A 50 16.23 -16.35 4.76
CA LEU A 50 14.79 -16.29 4.48
C LEU A 50 14.60 -16.38 2.96
N GLN A 51 14.43 -17.61 2.47
CA GLN A 51 13.93 -17.88 1.12
C GLN A 51 12.45 -17.50 1.10
N ILE A 52 12.17 -16.21 0.99
CA ILE A 52 10.84 -15.75 0.59
C ILE A 52 10.77 -15.96 -0.93
N SER A 53 10.38 -17.17 -1.32
CA SER A 53 9.91 -17.45 -2.68
C SER A 53 8.44 -17.05 -2.72
N ILE A 54 8.16 -15.90 -3.33
CA ILE A 54 6.79 -15.54 -3.72
C ILE A 54 6.61 -16.12 -5.12
N TYR A 55 5.92 -17.27 -5.18
CA TYR A 55 5.39 -17.84 -6.41
C TYR A 55 3.95 -17.35 -6.60
#